data_AF-A0A840YTK0-F1
#
_entry.id   AF-A0A840YTK0-F1
#
_cell.length_a   1.000
_cell.length_b   1.000
_cell.length_c   1.000
_cell.angle_alpha   90.00
_cell.angle_beta   90.00
_cell.angle_gamma   90.00
#
_symmetry.space_group_name_H-M   'P 1'
#
loop_
_entity.id
_entity.type
_entity.pdbx_description
1 polymer ?
#
loop_
_entity_poly.entity_id
_entity_poly.type
_entity_poly.pdbx_seq_one_letter_code
_entity_poly.pdbx_strand_id
1 'polypeptide(L)'
;MISTDRGQGVGYLKNDDYDDLPEDDGEAFAKLEAISRDRLYEEERDRDGDLPWECMLSYMNEITALADQFEVTEISYDAQPEGHYSNEFARFTRAVDYRLAQIRVRMSRRNKRNSVAITVPAREKIQHHLERLKEEVKAANIPDKRKNALLDRIADFEAELAKRRVNLAAVMTVIALVSSVIHDNAETLIESPKIVQAISALFGAAKTEEDEATPKLPAPEPFKAIPDLRTAEPPKQTFAEFDSDLDDEVPF
;
A
#
# COMPACT_ATOMS: atom_id res chain seq x y z
N MET A 1 -43.35 -4.23 -5.10
CA MET A 1 -42.58 -4.10 -6.35
C MET A 1 -41.12 -4.23 -5.98
N ILE A 2 -40.60 -5.45 -6.01
CA ILE A 2 -39.20 -5.75 -5.69
C ILE A 2 -38.46 -5.63 -7.02
N SER A 3 -37.72 -4.53 -7.18
CA SER A 3 -36.88 -4.31 -8.36
C SER A 3 -35.69 -5.24 -8.28
N THR A 4 -35.79 -6.39 -8.93
CA THR A 4 -34.68 -7.31 -9.15
C THR A 4 -33.84 -6.76 -10.29
N ASP A 5 -32.99 -5.79 -9.98
CA ASP A 5 -31.88 -5.40 -10.85
C ASP A 5 -30.79 -6.48 -10.73
N ARG A 6 -31.01 -7.60 -11.44
CA ARG A 6 -29.96 -8.58 -11.74
C ARG A 6 -29.30 -8.15 -13.04
N GLY A 7 -28.53 -7.07 -12.99
CA GLY A 7 -27.39 -6.92 -13.88
C GLY A 7 -26.42 -8.06 -13.58
N GLN A 8 -26.57 -9.18 -14.28
CA GLN A 8 -25.63 -10.29 -14.26
C GLN A 8 -24.30 -9.81 -14.88
N GLY A 9 -23.48 -9.14 -14.08
CA GLY A 9 -22.04 -9.17 -14.27
C GLY A 9 -21.53 -10.56 -13.90
N VAL A 10 -20.50 -11.04 -14.60
CA VAL A 10 -19.89 -12.37 -14.40
C VAL A 10 -19.02 -12.39 -13.14
N GLY A 11 -19.42 -11.69 -12.07
CA GLY A 11 -18.57 -11.41 -10.91
C GLY A 11 -19.33 -10.73 -9.76
N TYR A 12 -18.63 -10.51 -8.65
CA TYR A 12 -19.17 -9.92 -7.43
C TYR A 12 -19.08 -8.40 -7.42
N LEU A 13 -18.29 -7.78 -8.30
CA LEU A 13 -18.10 -6.33 -8.37
C LEU A 13 -19.18 -5.63 -9.20
N LYS A 14 -19.47 -4.39 -8.80
CA LYS A 14 -20.41 -3.47 -9.45
C LYS A 14 -19.64 -2.28 -10.00
N ASN A 15 -20.21 -1.59 -10.98
CA ASN A 15 -19.56 -0.43 -11.60
C ASN A 15 -19.19 0.67 -10.57
N ASP A 16 -20.06 0.91 -9.60
CA ASP A 16 -19.85 1.92 -8.54
C ASP A 16 -18.65 1.58 -7.64
N ASP A 17 -18.20 0.32 -7.59
CA ASP A 17 -17.03 -0.08 -6.80
C ASP A 17 -15.71 0.45 -7.39
N TYR A 18 -15.73 0.90 -8.65
CA TYR A 18 -14.56 1.41 -9.37
C TYR A 18 -14.40 2.94 -9.29
N ASP A 19 -15.41 3.68 -8.82
CA ASP A 19 -15.42 5.14 -8.85
C ASP A 19 -14.38 5.77 -7.90
N ASP A 20 -14.20 5.15 -6.72
CA ASP A 20 -13.34 5.67 -5.65
C ASP A 20 -12.06 4.82 -5.47
N LEU A 21 -11.44 4.39 -6.57
CA LEU A 21 -10.23 3.57 -6.48
C LEU A 21 -9.00 4.40 -6.09
N PRO A 22 -8.14 3.87 -5.20
CA PRO A 22 -6.80 4.39 -4.96
C PRO A 22 -5.97 4.50 -6.25
N GLU A 23 -5.09 5.50 -6.34
CA GLU A 23 -4.16 5.66 -7.47
C GLU A 23 -3.10 4.55 -7.55
N ASP A 24 -2.84 3.86 -6.44
CA ASP A 24 -1.87 2.76 -6.40
C ASP A 24 -2.54 1.44 -6.78
N ASP A 25 -2.07 0.82 -7.86
CA ASP A 25 -2.64 -0.41 -8.42
C ASP A 25 -2.76 -1.54 -7.38
N GLY A 26 -1.77 -1.70 -6.51
CA GLY A 26 -1.82 -2.70 -5.44
C GLY A 26 -2.91 -2.40 -4.41
N GLU A 27 -3.07 -1.14 -4.01
CA GLU A 27 -4.11 -0.70 -3.09
C GLU A 27 -5.51 -0.80 -3.71
N ALA A 28 -5.64 -0.46 -5.00
CA ALA A 28 -6.87 -0.64 -5.76
C ALA A 28 -7.28 -2.11 -5.88
N PHE A 29 -6.33 -2.98 -6.25
CA PHE A 29 -6.55 -4.44 -6.26
C PHE A 29 -7.00 -4.94 -4.89
N ALA A 30 -6.29 -4.56 -3.81
CA ALA A 30 -6.64 -5.01 -2.46
C ALA A 30 -8.02 -4.52 -1.99
N LYS A 31 -8.46 -3.33 -2.43
CA LYS A 31 -9.79 -2.81 -2.12
C LYS A 31 -10.88 -3.60 -2.86
N LEU A 32 -10.72 -3.82 -4.16
CA LEU A 32 -11.70 -4.55 -4.97
C LEU A 32 -11.79 -6.02 -4.55
N GLU A 33 -10.64 -6.65 -4.29
CA GLU A 33 -10.59 -8.03 -3.81
C GLU A 33 -11.36 -8.19 -2.49
N ALA A 34 -11.19 -7.26 -1.55
CA ALA A 34 -11.91 -7.29 -0.28
C ALA A 34 -13.43 -7.18 -0.49
N ILE A 35 -13.89 -6.28 -1.37
CA ILE A 35 -15.32 -6.13 -1.70
C ILE A 35 -15.88 -7.42 -2.32
N SER A 36 -15.16 -7.99 -3.28
CA SER A 36 -15.56 -9.23 -3.96
C SER A 36 -15.64 -10.40 -2.97
N ARG A 37 -14.62 -10.55 -2.11
CA ARG A 37 -14.57 -11.60 -1.09
C ARG A 37 -15.65 -11.44 -0.02
N ASP A 38 -15.93 -10.23 0.43
CA ASP A 38 -17.00 -9.98 1.39
C ASP A 38 -18.36 -10.42 0.83
N ARG A 39 -18.64 -10.09 -0.43
CA ARG A 39 -19.88 -10.49 -1.13
C ARG A 39 -19.95 -12.00 -1.36
N LEU A 40 -18.82 -12.66 -1.64
CA LEU A 40 -18.74 -14.12 -1.72
C LEU A 40 -19.12 -14.77 -0.38
N TYR A 41 -18.59 -14.27 0.74
CA TYR A 41 -18.90 -14.78 2.07
C TYR A 41 -20.32 -14.44 2.55
N GLU A 42 -20.90 -13.33 2.09
CA GLU A 42 -22.31 -13.05 2.27
C GLU A 42 -23.18 -14.11 1.57
N GLU A 43 -22.84 -14.45 0.32
CA GLU A 43 -23.54 -15.50 -0.42
C GLU A 43 -23.37 -16.89 0.21
N GLU A 44 -22.19 -17.22 0.72
CA GLU A 44 -21.94 -18.46 1.48
C GLU A 44 -22.82 -18.53 2.74
N ARG A 45 -22.93 -17.41 3.47
CA ARG A 45 -23.75 -17.32 4.68
C ARG A 45 -25.24 -17.49 4.38
N ASP A 46 -25.73 -16.90 3.30
CA ASP A 46 -27.13 -17.00 2.87
C ASP A 46 -27.50 -18.43 2.42
N ARG A 47 -26.50 -19.27 2.15
CA ARG A 47 -26.64 -20.66 1.69
C ARG A 47 -26.20 -21.70 2.73
N ASP A 48 -26.19 -21.33 4.01
CA ASP A 48 -25.82 -22.22 5.12
C ASP A 48 -24.43 -22.89 4.96
N GLY A 49 -23.48 -22.23 4.28
CA GLY A 49 -22.12 -22.72 4.07
C GLY A 49 -21.94 -23.63 2.84
N ASP A 50 -22.98 -23.88 2.06
CA ASP A 50 -22.88 -24.60 0.79
C ASP A 50 -22.71 -23.62 -0.38
N LEU A 51 -21.46 -23.29 -0.67
CA LEU A 51 -21.10 -22.41 -1.77
C LEU A 51 -20.91 -23.21 -3.07
N PRO A 52 -21.73 -22.99 -4.12
CA PRO A 52 -21.56 -23.75 -5.35
C PRO A 52 -20.26 -23.42 -6.08
N TRP A 53 -19.80 -24.38 -6.87
CA TRP A 53 -18.59 -24.22 -7.66
C TRP A 53 -18.65 -23.02 -8.60
N GLU A 54 -19.82 -22.71 -9.17
CA GLU A 54 -20.02 -21.57 -10.05
C GLU A 54 -19.75 -20.23 -9.36
N CYS A 55 -20.08 -20.11 -8.07
CA CYS A 55 -19.79 -18.94 -7.25
C CYS A 55 -18.28 -18.79 -7.02
N MET A 56 -17.61 -19.87 -6.62
CA MET A 56 -16.15 -19.91 -6.46
C MET A 56 -15.43 -19.56 -7.77
N LEU A 57 -15.86 -20.15 -8.88
CA LEU A 57 -15.28 -19.93 -10.20
C LEU A 57 -15.46 -18.49 -10.68
N SER A 58 -16.63 -17.88 -10.42
CA SER A 58 -16.90 -16.49 -10.75
C SER A 58 -15.97 -15.55 -9.99
N TYR A 59 -15.78 -15.79 -8.68
CA TYR A 59 -14.80 -15.07 -7.87
C TYR A 59 -13.37 -15.26 -8.41
N MET A 60 -12.95 -16.50 -8.68
CA MET A 60 -11.60 -16.79 -9.16
C MET A 60 -11.31 -16.12 -10.50
N ASN A 61 -12.27 -16.10 -11.42
CA ASN A 61 -12.18 -15.39 -12.69
C ASN A 61 -12.06 -13.87 -12.50
N GLU A 62 -12.93 -13.30 -11.68
CA GLU A 62 -12.93 -11.86 -11.41
C GLU A 62 -11.59 -11.41 -10.81
N ILE A 63 -11.11 -12.10 -9.76
CA ILE A 63 -9.84 -11.75 -9.12
C ILE A 63 -8.63 -11.98 -10.03
N THR A 64 -8.65 -13.01 -10.88
CA THR A 64 -7.58 -13.22 -11.87
C THR A 64 -7.54 -12.08 -12.90
N ALA A 65 -8.70 -11.66 -13.43
CA ALA A 65 -8.78 -10.54 -14.36
C ALA A 65 -8.32 -9.22 -13.73
N LEU A 66 -8.68 -8.99 -12.46
CA LEU A 66 -8.17 -7.83 -11.71
C LEU A 66 -6.66 -7.90 -11.48
N ALA A 67 -6.14 -9.07 -11.14
CA ALA A 67 -4.72 -9.26 -10.92
C ALA A 67 -3.91 -8.96 -12.20
N ASP A 68 -4.39 -9.40 -13.36
CA ASP A 68 -3.78 -9.08 -14.64
C ASP A 68 -3.83 -7.57 -14.94
N GLN A 69 -4.98 -6.92 -14.70
CA GLN A 69 -5.16 -5.50 -14.97
C GLN A 69 -4.32 -4.58 -14.07
N PHE A 70 -4.10 -4.97 -12.81
CA PHE A 70 -3.28 -4.23 -11.82
C PHE A 70 -1.84 -4.74 -11.71
N GLU A 71 -1.39 -5.58 -12.67
CA GLU A 71 -0.05 -6.14 -12.73
C GLU A 71 0.37 -6.92 -11.45
N VAL A 72 -0.59 -7.53 -10.76
CA VAL A 72 -0.37 -8.39 -9.59
C VAL A 72 -0.04 -9.80 -10.05
N THR A 73 1.25 -10.07 -10.20
CA THR A 73 1.76 -11.37 -10.70
C THR A 73 1.45 -12.57 -9.79
N GLU A 74 1.43 -13.76 -10.41
CA GLU A 74 1.28 -15.07 -9.77
C GLU A 74 -0.07 -15.31 -9.07
N ILE A 75 -1.12 -14.64 -9.54
CA ILE A 75 -2.52 -14.99 -9.22
C ILE A 75 -3.11 -15.60 -10.48
N SER A 76 -3.13 -16.93 -10.52
CA SER A 76 -3.72 -17.69 -11.62
C SER A 76 -4.24 -19.00 -11.08
N TYR A 77 -5.21 -19.58 -11.77
CA TYR A 77 -5.68 -20.93 -11.48
C TYR A 77 -5.79 -21.72 -12.78
N ASP A 78 -5.57 -23.03 -12.68
CA ASP A 78 -5.82 -23.95 -13.77
C ASP A 78 -7.19 -24.59 -13.53
N ALA A 79 -8.12 -24.41 -14.47
CA ALA A 79 -9.40 -25.10 -14.43
C ALA A 79 -9.17 -26.61 -14.66
N GLN A 80 -8.94 -27.35 -13.58
CA GLN A 80 -8.80 -28.81 -13.62
C GLN A 80 -10.17 -29.45 -13.94
N PRO A 81 -10.21 -30.49 -14.80
CA PRO A 81 -11.42 -31.25 -15.04
C PRO A 81 -11.83 -32.05 -13.79
N GLU A 82 -12.97 -31.66 -13.22
CA GLU A 82 -13.84 -32.34 -12.24
C GLU A 82 -13.22 -32.93 -10.95
N GLY A 83 -13.74 -32.50 -9.79
CA GLY A 83 -13.64 -33.23 -8.51
C GLY A 83 -12.75 -32.62 -7.42
N HIS A 84 -11.98 -31.56 -7.72
CA HIS A 84 -11.05 -30.93 -6.76
C HIS A 84 -11.27 -29.42 -6.56
N TYR A 85 -12.51 -28.97 -6.77
CA TYR A 85 -12.91 -27.56 -6.72
C TYR A 85 -12.57 -26.85 -5.40
N SER A 86 -12.85 -27.49 -4.27
CA SER A 86 -12.55 -26.93 -2.95
C SER A 86 -11.05 -26.77 -2.70
N ASN A 87 -10.24 -27.73 -3.19
CA ASN A 87 -8.79 -27.67 -3.07
C ASN A 87 -8.19 -26.56 -3.95
N GLU A 88 -8.66 -26.42 -5.19
CA GLU A 88 -8.22 -25.35 -6.10
C GLU A 88 -8.62 -23.97 -5.57
N PHE A 89 -9.86 -23.82 -5.09
CA PHE A 89 -10.29 -22.59 -4.45
C PHE A 89 -9.46 -22.25 -3.20
N ALA A 90 -9.15 -23.24 -2.35
CA ALA A 90 -8.28 -23.06 -1.18
C ALA A 90 -6.83 -22.70 -1.56
N ARG A 91 -6.30 -23.24 -2.66
CA ARG A 91 -4.97 -22.88 -3.18
C ARG A 91 -4.97 -21.46 -3.71
N PHE A 92 -5.99 -21.10 -4.49
CA PHE A 92 -6.15 -19.77 -5.07
C PHE A 92 -6.26 -18.69 -4.00
N THR A 93 -7.17 -18.86 -3.03
CA THR A 93 -7.35 -17.91 -1.92
C THR A 93 -6.07 -17.70 -1.11
N ARG A 94 -5.27 -18.75 -0.85
CA ARG A 94 -3.96 -18.62 -0.21
C ARG A 94 -2.96 -17.82 -1.05
N ALA A 95 -2.95 -18.00 -2.38
CA ALA A 95 -2.10 -17.23 -3.28
C ALA A 95 -2.49 -15.74 -3.27
N VAL A 96 -3.79 -15.45 -3.31
CA VAL A 96 -4.32 -14.09 -3.16
C VAL A 96 -3.92 -13.49 -1.80
N ASP A 97 -4.11 -14.22 -0.71
CA ASP A 97 -3.74 -13.76 0.64
C ASP A 97 -2.25 -13.44 0.77
N TYR A 98 -1.39 -14.25 0.17
CA TYR A 98 0.05 -14.00 0.11
C TYR A 98 0.34 -12.67 -0.58
N ARG A 99 -0.30 -12.39 -1.72
CA ARG A 99 -0.13 -11.13 -2.46
C ARG A 99 -0.70 -9.94 -1.72
N LEU A 100 -1.87 -10.07 -1.11
CA LEU A 100 -2.44 -9.03 -0.25
C LEU A 100 -1.51 -8.70 0.93
N ALA A 101 -0.87 -9.70 1.54
CA ALA A 101 0.09 -9.47 2.61
C ALA A 101 1.29 -8.65 2.12
N GLN A 102 1.84 -8.96 0.93
CA GLN A 102 2.92 -8.19 0.33
C GLN A 102 2.51 -6.74 0.02
N ILE A 103 1.32 -6.55 -0.56
CA ILE A 103 0.73 -5.23 -0.84
C ILE A 103 0.61 -4.43 0.46
N ARG A 104 0.01 -5.01 1.51
CA ARG A 104 -0.15 -4.36 2.82
C ARG A 104 1.19 -3.96 3.44
N VAL A 105 2.23 -4.79 3.32
CA VAL A 105 3.58 -4.45 3.78
C VAL A 105 4.15 -3.28 2.98
N ARG A 106 3.99 -3.28 1.65
CA ARG A 106 4.45 -2.19 0.78
C ARG A 106 3.74 -0.87 1.12
N MET A 107 2.41 -0.91 1.27
CA MET A 107 1.60 0.24 1.69
C MET A 107 2.02 0.76 3.05
N SER A 108 2.21 -0.12 4.04
CA SER A 108 2.68 0.26 5.37
C SER A 108 4.04 0.98 5.32
N ARG A 109 4.97 0.48 4.49
CA ARG A 109 6.27 1.13 4.27
C ARG A 109 6.15 2.49 3.59
N ARG A 110 5.29 2.62 2.56
CA ARG A 110 5.00 3.90 1.89
C ARG A 110 4.40 4.91 2.87
N ASN A 111 3.38 4.49 3.62
CA ASN A 111 2.71 5.34 4.61
C ASN A 111 3.68 5.78 5.71
N LYS A 112 4.56 4.89 6.18
CA LYS A 112 5.63 5.25 7.12
C LYS A 112 6.58 6.28 6.52
N ARG A 113 6.98 6.15 5.26
CA ARG A 113 7.87 7.10 4.57
C ARG A 113 7.23 8.48 4.41
N ASN A 114 5.93 8.52 4.11
CA ASN A 114 5.17 9.74 3.85
C ASN A 114 4.49 10.34 5.09
N SER A 115 4.80 9.82 6.29
CA SER A 115 4.29 10.35 7.55
C SER A 115 5.40 10.54 8.57
N VAL A 116 5.17 11.40 9.55
CA VAL A 116 6.13 11.69 10.62
C VAL A 116 5.48 11.47 11.98
N ALA A 117 6.21 10.85 12.90
CA ALA A 117 5.84 10.84 14.30
C ALA A 117 6.21 12.17 14.96
N ILE A 118 5.21 12.87 15.51
CA ILE A 118 5.43 14.18 16.17
C ILE A 118 5.36 13.98 17.68
N THR A 119 6.35 14.52 18.39
CA THR A 119 6.37 14.55 19.86
C THR A 119 5.24 15.43 20.40
N VAL A 120 4.77 15.17 21.62
CA VAL A 120 3.70 15.97 22.25
C VAL A 120 4.04 17.47 22.29
N PRO A 121 5.26 17.90 22.68
CA PRO A 121 5.61 19.32 22.69
C PRO A 121 5.63 19.95 21.30
N ALA A 122 6.06 19.23 20.26
CA ALA A 122 6.03 19.74 18.90
C ALA A 122 4.58 19.86 18.38
N ARG A 123 3.71 18.92 18.77
CA ARG A 123 2.28 18.95 18.44
C ARG A 123 1.59 20.19 19.02
N GLU A 124 1.83 20.50 20.29
CA GLU A 124 1.27 21.69 20.94
C GLU A 124 1.72 22.99 20.26
N LYS A 125 2.99 23.07 19.85
CA LYS A 125 3.52 24.21 19.09
C LYS A 125 2.83 24.34 17.72
N ILE A 126 2.66 23.24 16.99
CA ILE A 126 1.95 23.25 15.70
C ILE A 126 0.50 23.68 15.91
N GLN A 127 -0.18 23.17 16.93
CA GLN A 127 -1.57 23.55 17.22
C GLN A 127 -1.68 25.03 17.56
N HIS A 128 -0.76 25.59 18.33
CA HIS A 128 -0.69 27.03 18.59
C HIS A 128 -0.50 27.85 17.29
N HIS A 129 0.35 27.39 16.38
CA HIS A 129 0.55 28.01 15.08
C HIS A 129 -0.71 27.94 14.20
N LEU A 130 -1.46 26.83 14.24
CA LEU A 130 -2.72 26.67 13.50
C LEU A 130 -3.82 27.57 14.05
N GLU A 131 -3.93 27.74 15.37
CA GLU A 131 -4.92 28.64 15.95
C GLU A 131 -4.69 30.09 15.48
N ARG A 132 -3.43 30.55 15.50
CA ARG A 132 -3.05 31.86 14.96
C ARG A 132 -3.36 32.00 13.48
N LEU A 133 -3.09 30.96 12.69
CA LEU A 133 -3.42 30.95 11.27
C LEU A 133 -4.94 31.08 11.04
N LYS A 134 -5.76 30.39 11.83
CA LYS A 134 -7.23 30.52 11.75
C LYS A 134 -7.69 31.93 12.08
N GLU A 135 -7.15 32.54 13.13
CA GLU A 135 -7.47 33.92 13.52
C GLU A 135 -7.15 34.89 12.38
N GLU A 136 -5.98 34.72 11.76
CA GLU A 136 -5.55 35.54 10.64
C GLU A 136 -6.45 35.35 9.40
N VAL A 137 -6.76 34.11 9.04
CA VAL A 137 -7.67 33.78 7.93
C VAL A 137 -9.08 34.35 8.18
N LYS A 138 -9.57 34.32 9.42
CA LYS A 138 -10.87 34.93 9.78
C LYS A 138 -10.85 36.43 9.61
N ALA A 139 -9.76 37.10 10.02
CA ALA A 139 -9.58 38.54 9.90
C ALA A 139 -9.26 39.01 8.46
N ALA A 140 -8.75 38.13 7.60
CA ALA A 140 -8.35 38.46 6.24
C ALA A 140 -9.51 38.96 5.37
N ASN A 141 -9.23 39.99 4.56
CA ASN A 141 -10.15 40.54 3.57
C ASN A 141 -10.08 39.76 2.25
N ILE A 142 -10.57 38.52 2.26
CA ILE A 142 -10.61 37.61 1.11
C ILE A 142 -12.04 37.11 0.86
N PRO A 143 -12.38 36.65 -0.37
CA PRO A 143 -13.71 36.13 -0.67
C PRO A 143 -14.13 34.99 0.26
N ASP A 144 -15.38 34.99 0.72
CA ASP A 144 -15.90 34.00 1.69
C ASP A 144 -15.69 32.55 1.24
N LYS A 145 -15.85 32.27 -0.06
CA LYS A 145 -15.57 30.94 -0.63
C LYS A 145 -14.13 30.47 -0.37
N ARG A 146 -13.15 31.37 -0.49
CA ARG A 146 -11.73 31.07 -0.24
C ARG A 146 -11.44 30.98 1.26
N LYS A 147 -12.06 31.87 2.06
CA LYS A 147 -11.95 31.84 3.53
C LYS A 147 -12.43 30.51 4.09
N ASN A 148 -13.60 30.05 3.66
CA ASN A 148 -14.16 28.76 4.09
C ASN A 148 -13.28 27.60 3.64
N ALA A 149 -12.82 27.58 2.38
CA ALA A 149 -11.92 26.54 1.90
C ALA A 149 -10.61 26.46 2.71
N LEU A 150 -10.03 27.60 3.12
CA LEU A 150 -8.86 27.62 4.00
C LEU A 150 -9.17 27.06 5.39
N LEU A 151 -10.27 27.50 6.01
CA LEU A 151 -10.67 27.03 7.33
C LEU A 151 -10.98 25.53 7.33
N ASP A 152 -11.64 25.02 6.29
CA ASP A 152 -11.90 23.59 6.10
C ASP A 152 -10.59 22.80 6.01
N ARG A 153 -9.61 23.28 5.24
CA ARG A 153 -8.29 22.63 5.16
C ARG A 153 -7.50 22.70 6.45
N ILE A 154 -7.62 23.78 7.22
CA ILE A 154 -7.01 23.86 8.54
C ILE A 154 -7.67 22.84 9.48
N ALA A 155 -9.00 22.69 9.44
CA ALA A 155 -9.72 21.69 10.23
C ALA A 155 -9.33 20.25 9.84
N ASP A 156 -9.24 19.95 8.54
CA ASP A 156 -8.72 18.67 8.03
C ASP A 156 -7.32 18.38 8.60
N PHE A 157 -6.47 19.40 8.65
CA PHE A 157 -5.11 19.26 9.15
C PHE A 157 -5.03 19.08 10.68
N GLU A 158 -5.92 19.70 11.44
CA GLU A 158 -6.03 19.44 12.88
C GLU A 158 -6.50 18.01 13.18
N ALA A 159 -7.45 17.50 12.39
CA ALA A 159 -7.88 16.12 12.48
C ALA A 159 -6.73 15.15 12.14
N GLU A 160 -5.90 15.49 11.15
CA GLU A 160 -4.68 14.74 10.83
C GLU A 160 -3.64 14.83 11.96
N LEU A 161 -3.45 16.01 12.56
CA LEU A 161 -2.51 16.24 13.66
C LEU A 161 -2.87 15.42 14.90
N ALA A 162 -4.16 15.11 15.10
CA ALA A 162 -4.63 14.25 16.19
C ALA A 162 -4.14 12.80 16.06
N LYS A 163 -3.84 12.33 14.83
CA LYS A 163 -3.36 10.96 14.59
C LYS A 163 -1.99 10.71 15.22
N ARG A 164 -1.64 9.44 15.43
CA ARG A 164 -0.33 9.04 15.98
C ARG A 164 0.83 9.48 15.07
N ARG A 165 0.63 9.40 13.75
CA ARG A 165 1.57 9.85 12.73
C ARG A 165 0.81 10.80 11.82
N VAL A 166 1.48 11.86 11.40
CA VAL A 166 0.87 12.90 10.58
C VAL A 166 1.32 12.71 9.14
N ASN A 167 0.38 12.64 8.20
CA ASN A 167 0.68 12.57 6.78
C ASN A 167 1.28 13.90 6.29
N LEU A 168 2.48 13.83 5.69
CA LEU A 168 3.18 15.00 5.16
C LEU A 168 2.43 15.65 3.99
N ALA A 169 1.68 14.87 3.20
CA ALA A 169 0.88 15.42 2.10
C ALA A 169 -0.23 16.35 2.60
N ALA A 170 -0.86 16.01 3.74
CA ALA A 170 -1.87 16.86 4.36
C ALA A 170 -1.28 18.20 4.82
N VAL A 171 -0.08 18.15 5.44
CA VAL A 171 0.69 19.35 5.82
C VAL A 171 0.98 20.22 4.59
N MET A 172 1.52 19.60 3.54
CA MET A 172 1.89 20.31 2.30
C MET A 172 0.68 20.92 1.60
N THR A 173 -0.49 20.30 1.68
CA THR A 173 -1.74 20.83 1.11
C THR A 173 -2.14 22.14 1.79
N VAL A 174 -2.09 22.21 3.13
CA VAL A 174 -2.37 23.45 3.86
C VAL A 174 -1.35 24.52 3.53
N ILE A 175 -0.05 24.17 3.53
CA ILE A 175 1.03 25.09 3.18
C ILE A 175 0.83 25.67 1.78
N ALA A 176 0.57 24.81 0.78
CA ALA A 176 0.36 25.24 -0.60
C ALA A 176 -0.84 26.19 -0.74
N LEU A 177 -1.95 25.89 -0.08
CA LEU A 177 -3.15 26.73 -0.13
C LEU A 177 -2.90 28.09 0.53
N VAL A 178 -2.26 28.13 1.70
CA VAL A 178 -1.89 29.38 2.39
C VAL A 178 -0.92 30.19 1.54
N SER A 179 0.10 29.54 0.96
CA SER A 179 1.05 30.20 0.05
C SER A 179 0.39 30.78 -1.19
N SER A 180 -0.61 30.10 -1.76
CA SER A 180 -1.40 30.63 -2.88
C SER A 180 -2.15 31.90 -2.48
N VAL A 181 -2.75 31.95 -1.29
CA VAL A 181 -3.46 33.16 -0.83
C VAL A 181 -2.49 34.30 -0.54
N ILE A 182 -1.33 34.02 0.05
CA ILE A 182 -0.26 35.01 0.24
C ILE A 182 0.21 35.57 -1.11
N HIS A 183 0.39 34.72 -2.13
CA HIS A 183 0.83 35.18 -3.45
C HIS A 183 -0.19 36.10 -4.12
N ASP A 184 -1.48 35.72 -4.07
CA ASP A 184 -2.55 36.51 -4.67
C ASP A 184 -2.80 37.83 -3.91
N ASN A 185 -2.56 37.85 -2.59
CA ASN A 185 -2.92 38.97 -1.71
C ASN A 185 -1.90 39.14 -0.55
N ALA A 186 -0.68 39.56 -0.87
CA ALA A 186 0.45 39.61 0.08
C ALA A 186 0.20 40.44 1.35
N GLU A 187 -0.72 41.40 1.31
CA GLU A 187 -1.07 42.26 2.46
C GLU A 187 -2.13 41.66 3.40
N THR A 188 -2.80 40.57 3.00
CA THR A 188 -3.94 40.00 3.75
C THR A 188 -3.54 39.01 4.84
N LEU A 189 -2.36 38.40 4.71
CA LEU A 189 -1.86 37.32 5.57
C LEU A 189 -0.40 37.60 5.96
N ILE A 190 -0.19 38.66 6.76
CA ILE A 190 1.12 39.22 7.12
C ILE A 190 1.98 38.25 7.95
N GLU A 191 1.38 37.53 8.89
CA GLU A 191 2.07 36.60 9.78
C GLU A 191 2.14 35.16 9.22
N SER A 192 1.23 34.82 8.31
CA SER A 192 1.12 33.48 7.72
C SER A 192 2.43 32.92 7.14
N PRO A 193 3.30 33.68 6.43
CA PRO A 193 4.59 33.16 5.98
C PRO A 193 5.47 32.64 7.13
N LYS A 194 5.49 33.36 8.27
CA LYS A 194 6.25 32.95 9.46
C LYS A 194 5.64 31.72 10.11
N ILE A 195 4.30 31.65 10.16
CA ILE A 195 3.57 30.50 10.69
C ILE A 195 3.85 29.25 9.85
N VAL A 196 3.74 29.36 8.53
CA VAL A 196 4.05 28.28 7.58
C VAL A 196 5.50 27.82 7.71
N GLN A 197 6.45 28.75 7.83
CA GLN A 197 7.86 28.42 8.03
C GLN A 197 8.09 27.69 9.36
N ALA A 198 7.46 28.13 10.45
CA ALA A 198 7.57 27.50 11.76
C ALA A 198 7.00 26.07 11.76
N ILE A 199 5.82 25.88 11.17
CA ILE A 199 5.22 24.55 10.98
C ILE A 199 6.18 23.66 10.16
N SER A 200 6.65 24.15 9.00
CA SER A 200 7.57 23.41 8.12
C SER A 200 8.86 22.99 8.84
N ALA A 201 9.43 23.89 9.65
CA ALA A 201 10.63 23.61 10.44
C ALA A 201 10.40 22.53 11.50
N LEU A 202 9.25 22.55 12.19
CA LEU A 202 8.89 21.53 13.17
C LEU A 202 8.74 20.14 12.53
N PHE A 203 8.11 20.07 11.36
CA PHE A 203 8.00 18.82 10.60
C PHE A 203 9.35 18.34 10.07
N GLY A 204 10.18 19.25 9.56
CA GLY A 204 11.53 18.93 9.07
C GLY A 204 12.45 18.40 10.17
N ALA A 205 12.40 19.01 11.36
CA ALA A 205 13.14 18.55 12.54
C ALA A 205 12.66 17.15 12.97
N ALA A 206 11.34 16.96 13.14
CA ALA A 206 10.79 15.66 13.52
C ALA A 206 11.09 14.56 12.49
N LYS A 207 11.09 14.88 11.19
CA LYS A 207 11.47 13.93 10.13
C LYS A 207 12.95 13.54 10.21
N THR A 208 13.82 14.52 10.42
CA THR A 208 15.28 14.29 10.55
C THR A 208 15.58 13.40 11.75
N GLU A 209 15.00 13.71 12.91
CA GLU A 209 15.15 12.91 14.13
C GLU A 209 14.67 11.47 13.93
N GLU A 210 13.53 11.28 13.26
CA GLU A 210 13.00 9.94 12.97
C GLU A 210 13.89 9.15 12.00
N ASP A 211 14.43 9.79 10.97
CA ASP A 211 15.31 9.16 9.98
C ASP A 211 16.69 8.81 10.58
N GLU A 212 17.17 9.60 11.53
CA GLU A 212 18.38 9.31 12.32
C GLU A 212 18.18 8.17 13.33
N ALA A 213 17.00 8.14 13.99
CA ALA A 213 16.67 7.11 14.97
C ALA A 213 16.34 5.74 14.34
N THR A 214 16.08 5.69 13.03
CA THR A 214 15.81 4.43 12.33
C THR A 214 17.13 3.68 12.09
N PRO A 215 17.37 2.52 12.73
CA PRO A 215 18.62 1.78 12.56
C PRO A 215 18.76 1.37 11.08
N LYS A 216 19.75 1.96 10.41
CA LYS A 216 20.13 1.55 9.06
C LYS A 216 20.74 0.16 9.18
N LEU A 217 20.22 -0.80 8.41
CA LEU A 217 20.88 -2.09 8.28
C LEU A 217 22.34 -1.83 7.87
N PRO A 218 23.32 -2.55 8.46
CA PRO A 218 24.69 -2.44 8.00
C PRO A 218 24.74 -2.71 6.50
N ALA A 219 25.57 -1.96 5.78
CA ALA A 219 25.75 -2.18 4.35
C ALA A 219 26.09 -3.67 4.15
N PRO A 220 25.45 -4.37 3.19
CA PRO A 220 25.78 -5.75 2.90
C PRO A 220 27.28 -5.83 2.62
N GLU A 221 27.97 -6.81 3.23
CA GLU A 221 29.39 -7.02 2.97
C GLU A 221 29.60 -7.13 1.45
N PRO A 222 30.60 -6.43 0.87
CA PRO A 222 30.85 -6.53 -0.56
C PRO A 222 31.06 -8.00 -0.90
N PHE A 223 30.32 -8.49 -1.90
CA PHE A 223 30.44 -9.87 -2.36
C PHE A 223 31.92 -10.20 -2.58
N LYS A 224 32.43 -11.21 -1.87
CA LYS A 224 33.78 -11.73 -2.11
C LYS A 224 33.82 -12.15 -3.59
N ALA A 225 34.69 -11.51 -4.36
CA ALA A 225 34.90 -11.86 -5.76
C ALA A 225 35.21 -13.35 -5.85
N ILE A 226 34.46 -14.07 -6.69
CA ILE A 226 34.76 -15.46 -7.00
C ILE A 226 36.16 -15.48 -7.61
N PRO A 227 37.11 -16.29 -7.11
CA PRO A 227 38.44 -16.38 -7.70
C PRO A 227 38.33 -16.79 -9.18
N ASP A 228 39.11 -16.14 -10.03
CA ASP A 228 39.13 -16.41 -11.47
C ASP A 228 39.62 -17.83 -11.74
N LEU A 229 38.67 -18.73 -12.02
CA LEU A 229 38.91 -20.14 -12.35
C LEU A 229 39.80 -20.33 -13.58
N ARG A 230 40.13 -19.27 -14.34
CA ARG A 230 41.06 -19.34 -15.48
C ARG A 230 42.53 -19.38 -15.08
N THR A 231 42.86 -19.10 -13.81
CA THR A 231 44.24 -19.11 -13.30
C THR A 231 44.54 -20.27 -12.34
N ALA A 232 43.52 -21.04 -11.95
CA ALA A 232 43.73 -22.28 -11.22
C ALA A 232 44.17 -23.37 -12.21
N GLU A 233 45.38 -23.92 -12.02
CA GLU A 233 45.74 -25.19 -12.67
C GLU A 233 44.64 -26.20 -12.31
N PRO A 234 44.05 -26.92 -13.29
CA PRO A 234 43.03 -27.90 -13.00
C PRO A 234 43.61 -28.92 -12.00
N PRO A 235 42.88 -29.29 -10.94
CA PRO A 235 43.33 -30.35 -10.06
C PRO A 235 43.56 -31.59 -10.91
N LYS A 236 44.78 -32.15 -10.85
CA LYS A 236 45.12 -33.39 -11.55
C LYS A 236 44.10 -34.45 -11.11
N GLN A 237 43.14 -34.75 -11.97
CA GLN A 237 42.25 -35.88 -11.78
C GLN A 237 43.11 -37.14 -11.91
N THR A 238 43.57 -37.68 -10.79
CA THR A 238 43.98 -39.08 -10.72
C THR A 238 42.72 -39.91 -10.86
N PHE A 239 42.39 -40.30 -12.08
CA PHE A 239 41.48 -41.40 -12.30
C PHE A 239 42.13 -42.63 -11.67
N ALA A 240 41.51 -43.17 -10.62
CA ALA A 240 41.83 -44.52 -10.18
C ALA A 240 41.50 -45.45 -11.36
N GLU A 241 42.48 -46.27 -11.75
CA GLU A 241 42.27 -47.36 -12.71
C GLU A 241 41.09 -48.20 -12.23
N PHE A 242 40.09 -48.35 -13.09
CA PHE A 242 39.00 -49.28 -12.86
C PHE A 242 39.60 -50.69 -12.83
N ASP A 243 39.64 -51.29 -11.65
CA ASP A 243 40.04 -52.66 -11.43
C ASP A 243 39.02 -53.58 -12.13
N SER A 244 39.47 -54.31 -13.14
CA SER A 244 38.65 -55.09 -14.06
C SER A 244 38.46 -56.54 -13.59
N ASP A 245 38.25 -56.76 -12.30
CA ASP A 245 38.19 -58.10 -11.67
C ASP A 245 36.87 -58.33 -10.89
N LEU A 246 35.75 -57.79 -11.37
CA LEU A 246 34.41 -58.10 -10.84
C LEU A 246 33.51 -58.76 -11.89
N ASP A 247 34.04 -59.81 -12.51
CA ASP A 247 33.27 -60.78 -13.29
C ASP A 247 33.32 -62.10 -12.53
N ASP A 248 32.41 -62.30 -11.57
CA ASP A 248 31.83 -63.61 -11.23
C ASP A 248 30.85 -63.51 -10.03
N GLU A 249 29.71 -64.18 -10.19
CA GLU A 249 28.64 -64.48 -9.20
C GLU A 249 27.58 -63.38 -8.90
N VAL A 250 26.58 -63.28 -9.79
CA VAL A 250 25.21 -62.91 -9.38
C VAL A 250 24.37 -64.20 -9.31
N PRO A 251 24.02 -64.70 -8.11
CA PRO A 251 23.21 -65.91 -7.99
C PRO A 251 21.71 -65.59 -8.15
N PHE A 252 21.00 -66.43 -8.90
CA PHE A 252 19.54 -66.42 -9.06
C PHE A 252 18.81 -66.92 -7.81
#